data_AF-A0A514XGI8-F1
#
_entry.id   AF-A0A514XGI8-F1
#
_cell.length_a   1.000
_cell.length_b   1.000
_cell.length_c   1.000
_cell.angle_alpha   90.00
_cell.angle_beta   90.00
_cell.angle_gamma   90.00
#
_symmetry.space_group_name_H-M   'P 1'
#
loop_
_entity.id
_entity.type
_entity.pdbx_description
1 polymer ?
#
loop_
_entity_poly.entity_id
_entity_poly.type
_entity_poly.pdbx_seq_one_letter_code
_entity_poly.pdbx_strand_id
1 'polypeptide(L)'
;MTLPDFLKQHPRLTRSFKEFVHGYETQLDAETFKAFLLSLDNELSRIRDDLMEVPTGSLRARALHALVEEEIDSEKDIQISCRKGCSACCHMEVEVTSHEARILGNLVKEGHAIDRERLKKQSQRELQDPQWKQGKRNLDNPCVFLNGEGSCSIYEHRPVMCRRHSVTTPAKNCDTLDANITVRYFPKVDLYISAANEDSDMTIGPMAKMLSMELA
;
A
#
# COMPACT_ATOMS: atom_id res chain seq x y z
N MET A 1 8.48 19.70 19.89
CA MET A 1 7.46 18.78 19.36
C MET A 1 7.51 17.52 20.19
N THR A 2 6.36 17.08 20.71
CA THR A 2 6.21 15.77 21.38
C THR A 2 5.60 14.76 20.41
N LEU A 3 5.65 13.45 20.73
CA LEU A 3 4.99 12.43 19.90
C LEU A 3 3.47 12.67 19.77
N PRO A 4 2.71 13.02 20.82
CA PRO A 4 1.32 13.41 20.68
C PRO A 4 1.08 14.61 19.74
N ASP A 5 1.95 15.63 19.78
CA ASP A 5 1.84 16.78 18.87
C ASP A 5 2.05 16.35 17.42
N PHE A 6 3.09 15.54 17.17
CA PHE A 6 3.41 15.00 15.84
C PHE A 6 2.25 14.16 15.27
N LEU A 7 1.69 13.24 16.07
CA LEU A 7 0.56 12.40 15.63
C LEU A 7 -0.72 13.21 15.40
N LYS A 8 -0.92 14.31 16.14
CA LYS A 8 -2.04 15.22 15.94
C LYS A 8 -1.87 16.04 14.66
N GLN A 9 -0.64 16.45 14.35
CA GLN A 9 -0.30 17.18 13.13
C GLN A 9 -0.43 16.31 11.87
N HIS A 10 -0.08 15.02 11.97
CA HIS A 10 -0.20 14.05 10.89
C HIS A 10 -1.23 12.95 11.22
N PRO A 11 -2.54 13.24 11.16
CA PRO A 11 -3.56 12.28 11.58
C PRO A 11 -3.64 11.03 10.68
N ARG A 12 -3.19 11.17 9.42
CA ARG A 12 -3.33 10.16 8.35
C ARG A 12 -2.08 9.30 8.11
N LEU A 13 -1.11 9.30 9.04
CA LEU A 13 0.01 8.36 8.96
C LEU A 13 -0.48 6.91 8.91
N THR A 14 0.22 6.07 8.16
CA THR A 14 -0.04 4.63 8.15
C THR A 14 0.17 4.03 9.54
N ARG A 15 -0.53 2.93 9.84
CA ARG A 15 -0.39 2.24 11.14
C ARG A 15 1.05 1.82 11.40
N SER A 16 1.69 1.20 10.41
CA SER A 16 3.06 0.71 10.52
C SER A 16 4.07 1.84 10.71
N PHE A 17 3.85 3.01 10.11
CA PHE A 17 4.71 4.17 10.36
C PHE A 17 4.52 4.74 11.77
N LYS A 18 3.28 4.79 12.29
CA LYS A 18 3.02 5.18 13.70
C LYS A 18 3.76 4.25 14.67
N GLU A 19 3.69 2.94 14.44
CA GLU A 19 4.39 1.92 15.23
C GLU A 19 5.92 2.10 15.15
N PHE A 20 6.46 2.34 13.94
CA PHE A 20 7.88 2.62 13.74
C PHE A 20 8.35 3.84 14.53
N VAL A 21 7.65 4.97 14.41
CA VAL A 21 8.02 6.22 15.11
C VAL A 21 7.93 6.04 16.63
N HIS A 22 6.85 5.42 17.13
CA HIS A 22 6.69 5.14 18.56
C HIS A 22 7.80 4.22 19.10
N GLY A 23 8.26 3.27 18.30
CA GLY A 23 9.36 2.38 18.68
C GLY A 23 10.66 3.10 19.07
N TYR A 24 10.92 4.29 18.52
CA TYR A 24 12.11 5.09 18.85
C TYR A 24 11.98 5.92 20.12
N GLU A 25 10.77 6.13 20.64
CA GLU A 25 10.52 6.94 21.85
C GLU A 25 11.28 6.41 23.07
N THR A 26 11.45 5.09 23.15
CA THR A 26 12.17 4.42 24.24
C THR A 26 13.64 4.12 23.92
N GLN A 27 14.07 4.30 22.67
CA GLN A 27 15.43 3.98 22.20
C GLN A 27 16.35 5.18 22.13
N LEU A 28 15.78 6.39 22.02
CA LEU A 28 16.52 7.65 21.92
C LEU A 28 16.33 8.46 23.20
N ASP A 29 17.31 9.29 23.55
CA ASP A 29 17.11 10.29 24.60
C ASP A 29 16.10 11.36 24.15
N ALA A 30 15.57 12.12 25.11
CA ALA A 30 14.46 13.04 24.87
C ALA A 30 14.78 14.14 23.84
N GLU A 31 16.01 14.69 23.83
CA GLU A 31 16.37 15.74 22.88
C GLU A 31 16.59 15.15 21.49
N THR A 32 17.24 13.99 21.39
CA THR A 32 17.41 13.29 20.11
C THR A 32 16.07 12.84 19.53
N PHE A 33 15.15 12.31 20.33
CA PHE A 33 13.82 11.91 19.87
C PHE A 33 13.00 13.10 19.38
N LYS A 34 13.06 14.23 20.09
CA LYS A 34 12.43 15.49 19.65
C LYS A 34 13.02 15.98 18.32
N ALA A 35 14.34 15.92 18.14
CA ALA A 35 14.99 16.27 16.87
C ALA A 35 14.59 15.33 15.74
N PHE A 36 14.48 14.03 16.03
CA PHE A 36 13.98 13.01 15.10
C PHE A 36 12.54 13.33 14.63
N LEU A 37 11.62 13.64 15.54
CA LEU A 37 10.24 14.02 15.19
C LEU A 37 10.19 15.29 14.32
N LEU A 38 11.01 16.30 14.64
CA LEU A 38 11.11 17.51 13.81
C LEU A 38 11.65 17.21 12.40
N SER A 39 12.61 16.30 12.28
CA SER A 39 13.11 15.86 10.98
C SER A 39 12.03 15.15 10.17
N LEU A 40 11.26 14.27 10.80
CA LEU A 40 10.15 13.56 10.15
C LEU A 40 9.04 14.51 9.71
N ASP A 41 8.66 15.48 10.54
CA ASP A 41 7.64 16.49 10.20
C ASP A 41 8.05 17.29 8.96
N ASN A 42 9.30 17.76 8.92
CA ASN A 42 9.84 18.49 7.78
C ASN A 42 9.84 17.62 6.51
N GLU A 43 10.24 16.36 6.61
CA GLU A 43 10.30 15.46 5.46
C GLU A 43 8.89 15.08 4.95
N LEU A 44 7.96 14.75 5.85
CA LEU A 44 6.55 14.51 5.53
C LEU A 44 5.93 15.72 4.83
N SER A 45 6.10 16.91 5.40
CA SER A 45 5.55 18.15 4.84
C SER A 45 6.11 18.43 3.45
N ARG A 46 7.42 18.28 3.26
CA ARG A 46 8.06 18.45 1.95
C ARG A 46 7.48 17.49 0.91
N ILE A 47 7.39 16.20 1.23
CA ILE A 47 6.92 15.19 0.28
C ILE A 47 5.43 15.37 -0.03
N ARG A 48 4.62 15.74 0.97
CA ARG A 48 3.22 16.11 0.76
C ARG A 48 3.14 17.26 -0.24
N ASP A 49 3.87 18.34 0.02
CA ASP A 49 3.80 19.55 -0.82
C ASP A 49 4.25 19.24 -2.25
N ASP A 50 5.34 18.48 -2.43
CA ASP A 50 5.81 17.99 -3.73
C ASP A 50 4.73 17.16 -4.46
N LEU A 51 3.99 16.29 -3.75
CA LEU A 51 2.89 15.51 -4.33
C LEU A 51 1.63 16.35 -4.63
N MET A 52 1.39 17.42 -3.88
CA MET A 52 0.25 18.32 -4.11
C MET A 52 0.43 19.17 -5.38
N GLU A 53 1.67 19.48 -5.77
CA GLU A 53 1.99 20.11 -7.05
C GLU A 53 1.65 19.22 -8.26
N VAL A 54 1.62 17.89 -8.08
CA VAL A 54 1.21 16.96 -9.14
C VAL A 54 -0.32 17.00 -9.28
N PRO A 55 -0.87 17.08 -10.50
CA PRO A 55 -2.31 17.06 -10.70
C PRO A 55 -3.00 15.84 -10.07
N THR A 56 -4.16 16.08 -9.45
CA THR A 56 -4.97 15.07 -8.77
C THR A 56 -5.37 13.89 -9.67
N GLY A 57 -5.70 12.74 -9.07
CA GLY A 57 -6.06 11.52 -9.77
C GLY A 57 -4.84 10.70 -10.23
N SER A 58 -4.92 10.14 -11.43
CA SER A 58 -3.94 9.16 -11.92
C SER A 58 -2.49 9.67 -11.95
N LEU A 59 -2.28 10.97 -12.18
CA LEU A 59 -0.93 11.54 -12.23
C LEU A 59 -0.29 11.57 -10.83
N ARG A 60 -1.03 12.03 -9.81
CA ARG A 60 -0.57 12.01 -8.41
C ARG A 60 -0.31 10.59 -7.90
N ALA A 61 -1.18 9.63 -8.21
CA ALA A 61 -0.94 8.23 -7.87
C ALA A 61 0.33 7.66 -8.54
N ARG A 62 0.58 7.99 -9.82
CA ARG A 62 1.81 7.59 -10.51
C ARG A 62 3.07 8.24 -9.92
N ALA A 63 2.99 9.50 -9.49
CA ALA A 63 4.09 10.16 -8.80
C ALA A 63 4.45 9.43 -7.49
N LEU A 64 3.44 9.06 -6.68
CA LEU A 64 3.67 8.23 -5.49
C LEU A 64 4.25 6.85 -5.86
N HIS A 65 3.75 6.20 -6.91
CA HIS A 65 4.29 4.92 -7.36
C HIS A 65 5.78 5.03 -7.70
N ALA A 66 6.18 6.09 -8.42
CA ALA A 66 7.58 6.31 -8.79
C ALA A 66 8.48 6.49 -7.56
N LEU A 67 8.06 7.28 -6.55
CA LEU A 67 8.81 7.44 -5.30
C LEU A 67 9.00 6.11 -4.56
N VAL A 68 7.94 5.30 -4.50
CA VAL A 68 7.98 3.99 -3.82
C VAL A 68 8.85 2.99 -4.59
N GLU A 69 8.81 2.99 -5.91
CA GLU A 69 9.67 2.14 -6.73
C GLU A 69 11.13 2.52 -6.59
N GLU A 70 11.46 3.81 -6.65
CA GLU A 70 12.83 4.29 -6.46
C GLU A 70 13.40 3.86 -5.10
N GLU A 71 12.60 3.97 -4.03
CA GLU A 71 13.03 3.54 -2.70
C GLU A 71 13.25 2.02 -2.60
N ILE A 72 12.33 1.23 -3.17
CA ILE A 72 12.47 -0.24 -3.17
C ILE A 72 13.67 -0.67 -4.01
N ASP A 73 13.90 -0.04 -5.17
CA ASP A 73 15.00 -0.35 -6.09
C ASP A 73 16.37 0.10 -5.55
N SER A 74 16.38 1.05 -4.60
CA SER A 74 17.60 1.46 -3.91
C SER A 74 18.18 0.36 -3.00
N GLU A 75 17.35 -0.58 -2.55
CA GLU A 75 17.67 -1.66 -1.61
C GLU A 75 18.14 -2.94 -2.34
N LYS A 76 19.18 -2.81 -3.17
CA LYS A 76 19.64 -3.85 -4.11
C LYS A 76 20.15 -5.14 -3.44
N ASP A 77 20.55 -5.07 -2.18
CA ASP A 77 21.14 -6.20 -1.46
C ASP A 77 20.07 -7.15 -0.87
N ILE A 78 18.80 -6.76 -0.93
CA ILE A 78 17.70 -7.55 -0.36
C ILE A 78 17.23 -8.61 -1.35
N GLN A 79 17.43 -9.88 -0.98
CA GLN A 79 16.95 -11.01 -1.76
C GLN A 79 15.43 -11.21 -1.56
N ILE A 80 14.63 -10.65 -2.48
CA ILE A 80 13.18 -10.84 -2.51
C ILE A 80 12.86 -12.23 -3.08
N SER A 81 12.04 -13.00 -2.38
CA SER A 81 11.62 -14.35 -2.78
C SER A 81 10.42 -14.36 -3.74
N CYS A 82 9.71 -13.24 -3.88
CA CYS A 82 8.61 -13.08 -4.84
C CYS A 82 9.10 -13.21 -6.28
N ARG A 83 8.34 -13.93 -7.11
CA ARG A 83 8.60 -14.09 -8.54
C ARG A 83 7.29 -14.13 -9.32
N LYS A 84 7.35 -14.01 -10.65
CA LYS A 84 6.19 -14.22 -11.52
C LYS A 84 5.52 -15.57 -11.17
N GLY A 85 4.19 -15.57 -11.06
CA GLY A 85 3.41 -16.73 -10.60
C GLY A 85 3.28 -16.88 -9.08
N CYS A 86 3.91 -16.02 -8.26
CA CYS A 86 3.62 -15.91 -6.84
C CYS A 86 2.34 -15.08 -6.65
N SER A 87 1.24 -15.73 -6.25
CA SER A 87 -0.07 -15.08 -6.11
C SER A 87 -0.60 -15.00 -4.68
N ALA A 88 0.16 -15.43 -3.67
CA ALA A 88 -0.34 -15.52 -2.31
C ALA A 88 -0.91 -14.18 -1.79
N CYS A 89 -0.21 -13.07 -2.03
CA CYS A 89 -0.67 -11.72 -1.67
C CYS A 89 -1.91 -11.27 -2.47
N CYS A 90 -2.14 -11.84 -3.66
CA CYS A 90 -3.32 -11.56 -4.48
C CYS A 90 -4.61 -12.16 -3.90
N HIS A 91 -4.56 -12.82 -2.74
CA HIS A 91 -5.74 -13.28 -2.00
C HIS A 91 -6.00 -12.49 -0.70
N MET A 92 -5.21 -11.44 -0.46
CA MET A 92 -5.35 -10.55 0.69
C MET A 92 -6.23 -9.34 0.34
N GLU A 93 -6.70 -8.66 1.38
CA GLU A 93 -7.29 -7.34 1.23
C GLU A 93 -6.25 -6.35 0.68
N VAL A 94 -6.63 -5.61 -0.36
CA VAL A 94 -5.82 -4.51 -0.89
C VAL A 94 -6.59 -3.22 -0.68
N GLU A 95 -5.99 -2.32 0.08
CA GLU A 95 -6.45 -0.94 0.24
C GLU A 95 -5.84 -0.07 -0.88
N VAL A 96 -6.64 0.82 -1.45
CA VAL A 96 -6.20 1.77 -2.49
C VAL A 96 -6.79 3.14 -2.26
N THR A 97 -6.12 4.14 -2.80
CA THR A 97 -6.63 5.51 -2.82
C THR A 97 -7.61 5.74 -3.98
N SER A 98 -8.41 6.79 -3.94
CA SER A 98 -9.23 7.24 -5.08
C SER A 98 -8.39 7.53 -6.33
N HIS A 99 -7.16 8.04 -6.13
CA HIS A 99 -6.22 8.32 -7.22
C HIS A 99 -5.74 7.02 -7.91
N GLU A 100 -5.45 5.98 -7.14
CA GLU A 100 -5.10 4.66 -7.68
C GLU A 100 -6.30 3.97 -8.32
N ALA A 101 -7.48 4.08 -7.71
CA ALA A 101 -8.72 3.57 -8.27
C ALA A 101 -8.99 4.14 -9.68
N ARG A 102 -8.69 5.42 -9.91
CA ARG A 102 -8.77 6.04 -11.24
C ARG A 102 -7.86 5.35 -12.26
N ILE A 103 -6.63 5.00 -11.89
CA ILE A 103 -5.72 4.24 -12.76
C ILE A 103 -6.35 2.89 -13.12
N LEU A 104 -6.83 2.15 -12.11
CA LEU A 104 -7.43 0.84 -12.29
C LEU A 104 -8.70 0.90 -13.16
N GLY A 105 -9.54 1.91 -12.93
CA GLY A 105 -10.76 2.16 -13.69
C GLY A 105 -10.47 2.48 -15.16
N ASN A 106 -9.47 3.32 -15.43
CA ASN A 106 -9.05 3.65 -16.80
C ASN A 106 -8.58 2.41 -17.55
N LEU A 107 -7.74 1.56 -16.94
CA LEU A 107 -7.30 0.31 -17.56
C LEU A 107 -8.48 -0.57 -18.01
N VAL A 108 -9.47 -0.74 -17.14
CA VAL A 108 -10.65 -1.56 -17.45
C VAL A 108 -11.54 -0.90 -18.51
N LYS A 109 -11.69 0.44 -18.48
CA LYS A 109 -12.42 1.21 -19.51
C LYS A 109 -11.73 1.15 -20.87
N GLU A 110 -10.40 1.05 -20.89
CA GLU A 110 -9.56 0.89 -22.09
C GLU A 110 -9.51 -0.56 -22.60
N GLY A 111 -10.23 -1.50 -21.96
CA GLY A 111 -10.42 -2.85 -22.44
C GLY A 111 -9.66 -3.93 -21.67
N HIS A 112 -8.97 -3.59 -20.57
CA HIS A 112 -8.32 -4.58 -19.71
C HIS A 112 -9.36 -5.53 -19.09
N ALA A 113 -9.21 -6.83 -19.31
CA ALA A 113 -10.15 -7.83 -18.83
C ALA A 113 -10.04 -8.05 -17.32
N ILE A 114 -11.19 -8.15 -16.66
CA ILE A 114 -11.32 -8.49 -15.23
C ILE A 114 -12.46 -9.48 -15.02
N ASP A 115 -12.41 -10.18 -13.89
CA ASP A 115 -13.54 -11.00 -13.43
C ASP A 115 -14.62 -10.10 -12.81
N ARG A 116 -15.67 -9.79 -13.58
CA ARG A 116 -16.75 -8.87 -13.19
C ARG A 116 -17.66 -9.44 -12.10
N GLU A 117 -17.87 -10.76 -12.05
CA GLU A 117 -18.66 -11.39 -11.00
C GLU A 117 -17.94 -11.32 -9.66
N ARG A 118 -16.63 -11.60 -9.67
CA ARG A 118 -15.75 -11.42 -8.51
C ARG A 118 -15.70 -9.97 -8.05
N LEU A 119 -15.59 -9.01 -8.98
CA LEU A 119 -15.65 -7.58 -8.64
C LEU A 119 -16.96 -7.25 -7.94
N LYS A 120 -18.11 -7.67 -8.49
CA LYS A 120 -19.43 -7.42 -7.92
C LYS A 120 -19.56 -7.98 -6.49
N LYS A 121 -19.03 -9.18 -6.24
CA LYS A 121 -19.03 -9.81 -4.91
C LYS A 121 -18.12 -9.05 -3.93
N GLN A 122 -16.89 -8.75 -4.34
CA GLN A 122 -15.90 -8.14 -3.47
C GLN A 122 -16.15 -6.65 -3.20
N SER A 123 -16.81 -5.93 -4.12
CA SER A 123 -17.14 -4.51 -3.96
C SER A 123 -18.15 -4.23 -2.85
N GLN A 124 -18.87 -5.25 -2.37
CA GLN A 124 -19.78 -5.13 -1.24
C GLN A 124 -19.07 -5.14 0.12
N ARG A 125 -17.78 -5.49 0.16
CA ARG A 125 -17.01 -5.61 1.41
C ARG A 125 -16.53 -4.25 1.90
N GLU A 126 -16.52 -4.06 3.22
CA GLU A 126 -15.88 -2.90 3.85
C GLU A 126 -14.38 -3.16 4.11
N LEU A 127 -13.64 -2.11 4.47
CA LEU A 127 -12.27 -2.27 4.95
C LEU A 127 -12.25 -3.18 6.18
N GLN A 128 -11.28 -4.09 6.23
CA GLN A 128 -11.10 -5.06 7.31
C GLN A 128 -12.26 -6.08 7.41
N ASP A 129 -12.96 -6.35 6.31
CA ASP A 129 -14.02 -7.36 6.27
C ASP A 129 -13.49 -8.74 6.74
N PRO A 130 -14.17 -9.41 7.70
CA PRO A 130 -13.73 -10.72 8.22
C PRO A 130 -13.58 -11.82 7.17
N GLN A 131 -14.07 -11.64 5.95
CA GLN A 131 -13.82 -12.56 4.84
C GLN A 131 -12.37 -12.53 4.38
N TRP A 132 -11.61 -11.46 4.62
CA TRP A 132 -10.19 -11.33 4.28
C TRP A 132 -9.25 -11.99 5.33
N LYS A 133 -9.68 -13.10 5.93
CA LYS A 133 -8.96 -13.80 7.01
C LYS A 133 -7.49 -14.02 6.66
N GLN A 134 -6.62 -13.66 7.60
CA GLN A 134 -5.22 -14.09 7.65
C GLN A 134 -5.15 -15.61 7.88
N GLY A 135 -4.07 -16.26 7.43
CA GLY A 135 -3.95 -17.72 7.43
C GLY A 135 -3.96 -18.33 6.03
N LYS A 136 -4.27 -19.63 5.93
CA LYS A 136 -4.23 -20.36 4.64
C LYS A 136 -4.93 -19.57 3.53
N ARG A 137 -4.22 -19.38 2.41
CA ARG A 137 -4.69 -18.67 1.22
C ARG A 137 -6.16 -19.02 0.92
N ASN A 138 -7.03 -18.01 1.01
CA ASN A 138 -8.45 -18.17 0.70
C ASN A 138 -8.66 -18.12 -0.82
N LEU A 139 -8.95 -19.27 -1.42
CA LEU A 139 -9.18 -19.40 -2.86
C LEU A 139 -10.48 -18.72 -3.34
N ASP A 140 -11.36 -18.30 -2.42
CA ASP A 140 -12.56 -17.51 -2.73
C ASP A 140 -12.31 -15.99 -2.77
N ASN A 141 -11.09 -15.56 -2.41
CA ASN A 141 -10.69 -14.15 -2.36
C ASN A 141 -9.63 -13.73 -3.39
N PRO A 142 -9.53 -14.31 -4.60
CA PRO A 142 -8.52 -13.85 -5.55
C PRO A 142 -8.79 -12.40 -5.93
N CYS A 143 -7.74 -11.62 -6.20
CA CYS A 143 -7.82 -10.26 -6.72
C CYS A 143 -8.54 -10.27 -8.08
N VAL A 144 -9.29 -9.22 -8.40
CA VAL A 144 -10.01 -9.08 -9.69
C VAL A 144 -9.10 -9.05 -10.92
N PHE A 145 -7.81 -8.76 -10.72
CA PHE A 145 -6.78 -8.74 -11.75
C PHE A 145 -5.88 -9.99 -11.77
N LEU A 146 -6.13 -10.99 -10.92
CA LEU A 146 -5.39 -12.25 -10.92
C LEU A 146 -5.83 -13.11 -12.11
N ASN A 147 -4.90 -13.40 -13.03
CA ASN A 147 -5.18 -14.18 -14.24
C ASN A 147 -5.19 -15.70 -13.97
N GLY A 148 -5.60 -16.49 -14.97
CA GLY A 148 -5.68 -17.96 -14.88
C GLY A 148 -4.34 -18.67 -14.68
N GLU A 149 -3.22 -17.98 -14.91
CA GLU A 149 -1.86 -18.50 -14.68
C GLU A 149 -1.33 -18.17 -13.27
N GLY A 150 -2.15 -17.57 -12.41
CA GLY A 150 -1.73 -17.15 -11.07
C GLY A 150 -0.78 -15.95 -11.10
N SER A 151 -0.87 -15.08 -12.11
CA SER A 151 -0.08 -13.85 -12.23
C SER A 151 -0.96 -12.60 -12.21
N CYS A 152 -0.43 -11.51 -11.67
CA CYS A 152 -1.09 -10.21 -11.75
C CYS A 152 -1.13 -9.72 -13.20
N SER A 153 -2.32 -9.50 -13.75
CA SER A 153 -2.48 -8.99 -15.12
C SER A 153 -2.16 -7.50 -15.27
N ILE A 154 -2.02 -6.77 -14.15
CA ILE A 154 -1.72 -5.34 -14.11
C ILE A 154 -0.41 -5.06 -13.36
N TYR A 155 0.60 -5.93 -13.47
CA TYR A 155 1.81 -5.85 -12.62
C TYR A 155 2.45 -4.44 -12.61
N GLU A 156 2.56 -3.80 -13.77
CA GLU A 156 3.09 -2.42 -13.93
C GLU A 156 2.20 -1.33 -13.31
N HIS A 157 0.92 -1.62 -13.08
CA HIS A 157 -0.07 -0.71 -12.49
C HIS A 157 -0.54 -1.17 -11.11
N ARG A 158 0.20 -2.08 -10.47
CA ARG A 158 -0.16 -2.60 -9.14
C ARG A 158 -0.22 -1.44 -8.13
N PRO A 159 -1.22 -1.41 -7.24
CA PRO A 159 -1.30 -0.37 -6.21
C PRO A 159 -0.06 -0.34 -5.31
N VAL A 160 0.16 0.77 -4.62
CA VAL A 160 1.30 1.02 -3.74
C VAL A 160 1.40 -0.02 -2.62
N MET A 161 0.25 -0.47 -2.11
CA MET A 161 0.15 -1.55 -1.13
C MET A 161 0.65 -2.89 -1.67
N CYS A 162 0.47 -3.14 -2.97
CA CYS A 162 1.01 -4.30 -3.67
C CYS A 162 2.50 -4.11 -4.04
N ARG A 163 2.93 -2.88 -4.39
CA ARG A 163 4.34 -2.57 -4.69
C ARG A 163 5.23 -2.77 -3.47
N ARG A 164 4.81 -2.27 -2.31
CA ARG A 164 5.59 -2.37 -1.06
C ARG A 164 5.65 -3.77 -0.46
N HIS A 165 4.74 -4.67 -0.86
CA HIS A 165 4.64 -6.00 -0.27
C HIS A 165 5.69 -6.95 -0.89
N SER A 166 6.83 -7.06 -0.22
CA SER A 166 7.95 -7.92 -0.62
C SER A 166 8.31 -8.86 0.53
N VAL A 167 8.53 -10.14 0.24
CA VAL A 167 8.91 -11.14 1.26
C VAL A 167 10.34 -11.63 1.03
N THR A 168 11.08 -11.86 2.12
CA THR A 168 12.47 -12.35 2.08
C THR A 168 12.59 -13.82 2.47
N THR A 169 11.56 -14.39 3.12
CA THR A 169 11.44 -15.83 3.38
C THR A 169 11.08 -16.61 2.12
N PRO A 170 11.39 -17.93 2.03
CA PRO A 170 11.02 -18.76 0.88
C PRO A 170 9.54 -18.60 0.50
N ALA A 171 9.25 -18.38 -0.79
CA ALA A 171 7.89 -18.08 -1.27
C ALA A 171 6.81 -19.11 -0.88
N LYS A 172 7.20 -20.38 -0.64
CA LYS A 172 6.30 -21.43 -0.12
C LYS A 172 5.69 -21.10 1.24
N ASN A 173 6.36 -20.28 2.05
CA ASN A 173 5.84 -19.85 3.35
C ASN A 173 4.61 -18.93 3.19
N CYS A 174 4.42 -18.33 2.01
CA CYS A 174 3.26 -17.49 1.74
C CYS A 174 1.95 -18.29 1.56
N ASP A 175 1.99 -19.61 1.44
CA ASP A 175 0.77 -20.43 1.32
C ASP A 175 -0.13 -20.35 2.56
N THR A 176 0.46 -20.10 3.73
CA THR A 176 -0.23 -20.03 5.01
C THR A 176 -0.49 -18.60 5.49
N LEU A 177 -0.04 -17.57 4.78
CA LEU A 177 -0.16 -16.14 5.13
C LEU A 177 -0.14 -15.88 6.65
N ASP A 178 0.88 -16.42 7.33
CA ASP A 178 1.02 -16.42 8.78
C ASP A 178 2.34 -15.78 9.23
N ALA A 179 2.65 -15.90 10.53
CA ALA A 179 3.84 -15.32 11.16
C ALA A 179 5.18 -15.89 10.64
N ASN A 180 5.18 -16.95 9.83
CA ASN A 180 6.40 -17.53 9.25
C ASN A 180 6.88 -16.81 7.98
N ILE A 181 6.22 -15.71 7.61
CA ILE A 181 6.58 -14.86 6.48
C ILE A 181 7.24 -13.60 7.01
N THR A 182 8.46 -13.32 6.56
CA THR A 182 9.08 -12.03 6.80
C THR A 182 8.75 -11.11 5.63
N VAL A 183 7.81 -10.18 5.85
CA VAL A 183 7.57 -9.06 4.95
C VAL A 183 8.66 -8.03 5.19
N ARG A 184 9.37 -7.62 4.13
CA ARG A 184 10.36 -6.55 4.21
C ARG A 184 9.64 -5.24 4.54
N TYR A 185 10.06 -4.63 5.64
CA TYR A 185 9.61 -3.30 6.02
C TYR A 185 10.50 -2.22 5.41
N PHE A 186 9.89 -1.24 4.76
CA PHE A 186 10.55 -0.06 4.18
C PHE A 186 9.99 1.20 4.86
N PRO A 187 10.64 1.72 5.93
CA PRO A 187 10.11 2.85 6.69
C PRO A 187 9.83 4.09 5.84
N LYS A 188 10.70 4.35 4.85
CA LYS A 188 10.59 5.51 3.96
C LYS A 188 9.47 5.40 2.93
N VAL A 189 9.15 4.19 2.45
CA VAL A 189 7.93 3.95 1.67
C VAL A 189 6.67 4.28 2.49
N ASP A 190 6.68 3.91 3.77
CA ASP A 190 5.58 4.20 4.68
C ASP A 190 5.46 5.70 5.00
N LEU A 191 6.58 6.42 5.03
CA LEU A 191 6.64 7.88 5.09
C LEU A 191 5.99 8.49 3.84
N TYR A 192 6.34 8.01 2.63
CA TYR A 192 5.76 8.50 1.38
C TYR A 192 4.25 8.29 1.30
N ILE A 193 3.78 7.09 1.66
CA ILE A 193 2.35 6.79 1.71
C ILE A 193 1.65 7.68 2.75
N SER A 194 2.28 7.89 3.91
CA SER A 194 1.73 8.75 4.95
C SER A 194 1.59 10.21 4.51
N ALA A 195 2.61 10.75 3.83
CA ALA A 195 2.56 12.10 3.25
C ALA A 195 1.47 12.21 2.17
N ALA A 196 1.38 11.23 1.27
CA ALA A 196 0.33 11.19 0.25
C ALA A 196 -1.08 11.12 0.85
N ASN A 197 -1.24 10.42 1.97
CA ASN A 197 -2.51 10.30 2.65
C ASN A 197 -3.03 11.64 3.20
N GLU A 198 -2.19 12.66 3.37
CA GLU A 198 -2.61 14.00 3.83
C GLU A 198 -3.44 14.77 2.80
N ASP A 199 -3.54 14.29 1.56
CA ASP A 199 -4.46 14.84 0.54
C ASP A 199 -5.92 14.79 1.02
N SER A 200 -6.50 15.95 1.33
CA SER A 200 -7.88 16.04 1.84
C SER A 200 -8.93 15.59 0.83
N ASP A 201 -8.64 15.67 -0.47
CA ASP A 201 -9.56 15.32 -1.56
C ASP A 201 -9.52 13.83 -1.90
N MET A 202 -8.59 13.10 -1.30
CA MET A 202 -8.39 11.68 -1.52
C MET A 202 -9.15 10.85 -0.49
N THR A 203 -9.82 9.81 -0.96
CA THR A 203 -10.41 8.76 -0.10
C THR A 203 -9.59 7.49 -0.22
N ILE A 204 -9.70 6.63 0.80
CA ILE A 204 -9.02 5.34 0.85
C ILE A 204 -10.07 4.27 1.15
N GLY A 205 -9.99 3.14 0.45
CA GLY A 205 -10.97 2.07 0.59
C GLY A 205 -10.51 0.74 0.00
N PRO A 206 -11.35 -0.31 0.09
CA PRO A 206 -11.03 -1.61 -0.46
C PRO A 206 -10.96 -1.52 -1.98
N MET A 207 -9.92 -2.09 -2.60
CA MET A 207 -9.65 -1.99 -4.04
C MET A 207 -10.86 -2.34 -4.90
N ALA A 208 -11.55 -3.44 -4.59
CA ALA A 208 -12.71 -3.88 -5.37
C ALA A 208 -13.88 -2.90 -5.27
N LYS A 209 -14.11 -2.29 -4.11
CA LYS A 209 -15.16 -1.30 -3.92
C LYS A 209 -14.83 0.00 -4.67
N MET A 210 -13.62 0.51 -4.47
CA MET A 210 -13.13 1.71 -5.14
C MET A 210 -13.14 1.56 -6.67
N LEU A 211 -12.68 0.41 -7.19
CA LEU A 211 -12.75 0.11 -8.62
C LEU A 211 -14.19 0.01 -9.12
N SER A 212 -15.10 -0.61 -8.36
CA SER A 212 -16.51 -0.69 -8.75
C SER A 212 -17.17 0.69 -8.83
N MET A 213 -16.77 1.64 -7.99
CA MET A 213 -17.26 3.03 -8.05
C MET A 213 -16.74 3.76 -9.29
N GLU A 214 -15.49 3.51 -9.70
CA GLU A 214 -14.92 4.10 -10.91
C GLU A 214 -15.53 3.55 -12.22
N LEU A 215 -16.13 2.35 -12.16
CA LEU A 215 -16.75 1.68 -13.31
C LEU A 215 -18.27 1.87 -13.38
N ALA A 216 -18.88 2.47 -12.36
CA ALA A 216 -20.29 2.86 -12.35
C ALA A 216 -20.51 4.14 -13.18
#